data_AF-X1JCR1-F1
#
_entry.id   AF-X1JCR1-F1
#
_cell.length_a   1.000
_cell.length_b   1.000
_cell.length_c   1.000
_cell.angle_alpha   90.00
_cell.angle_beta   90.00
_cell.angle_gamma   90.00
#
_symmetry.space_group_name_H-M   'P 1'
#
loop_
_entity.id
_entity.type
_entity.pdbx_description
1 polymer ?
#
loop_
_entity_poly.entity_id
_entity_poly.type
_entity_poly.pdbx_seq_one_letter_code
_entity_poly.pdbx_strand_id
1 'polypeptide(L)' 'MKRDGLIRTERNPRNRRFVNVLLTDKGREVLMHAMLIAREIVDQVMSSINEDDALLLEKTLRALRQNAHQGLECVAKRS' A
#
# COMPACT_ATOMS: atom_id res chain seq x y z
N MET A 1 1.41 6.48 -12.60
CA MET A 1 2.54 5.54 -12.39
C MET A 1 3.24 5.12 -13.69
N LYS A 2 2.58 4.49 -14.68
CA LYS A 2 3.25 4.05 -15.92
C LYS A 2 3.71 5.20 -16.81
N ARG A 3 2.84 6.20 -17.04
CA ARG A 3 3.18 7.42 -17.82
C ARG A 3 4.33 8.21 -17.16
N ASP A 4 4.39 8.17 -15.84
CA ASP A 4 5.41 8.88 -15.04
C ASP A 4 6.74 8.09 -14.97
N GLY A 5 6.79 6.89 -15.56
CA GLY A 5 8.00 6.05 -15.60
C GLY A 5 8.32 5.33 -14.29
N LEU A 6 7.39 5.27 -13.33
CA LEU A 6 7.60 4.60 -12.04
C LEU A 6 7.42 3.08 -12.10
N ILE A 7 6.60 2.62 -13.05
CA ILE A 7 6.33 1.20 -13.28
C ILE A 7 6.47 0.86 -14.75
N ARG A 8 6.86 -0.38 -15.03
CA ARG A 8 6.76 -1.01 -16.35
C ARG A 8 5.83 -2.21 -16.27
N THR A 9 5.27 -2.58 -17.42
CA THR A 9 4.32 -3.69 -17.52
C THR A 9 4.80 -4.68 -18.57
N GLU A 10 4.82 -5.96 -18.23
CA GLU A 10 5.26 -7.04 -19.12
C GLU A 10 4.18 -8.12 -19.16
N ARG A 11 3.92 -8.73 -20.34
CA ARG A 11 2.99 -9.86 -20.42
C ARG A 11 3.59 -11.06 -19.70
N ASN A 12 2.78 -11.74 -18.90
CA ASN A 12 3.25 -12.93 -18.21
C ASN A 12 3.58 -14.04 -19.23
N PRO A 13 4.78 -14.63 -19.17
CA PRO A 13 5.22 -15.63 -20.16
C PRO A 13 4.44 -16.94 -20.07
N ARG A 14 3.88 -17.29 -18.90
CA ARG A 14 3.10 -18.52 -18.68
C ARG A 14 1.65 -18.37 -19.12
N ASN A 15 1.08 -17.18 -19.02
CA ASN A 15 -0.27 -16.90 -19.48
C ASN A 15 -0.41 -15.44 -19.90
N ARG A 16 -0.56 -15.23 -21.21
CA ARG A 16 -0.60 -13.89 -21.84
C ARG A 16 -1.81 -13.05 -21.45
N ARG A 17 -2.81 -13.62 -20.75
CA ARG A 17 -3.94 -12.89 -20.16
C ARG A 17 -3.55 -12.13 -18.89
N PHE A 18 -2.42 -12.45 -18.27
CA PHE A 18 -1.89 -11.72 -17.12
C PHE A 18 -0.81 -10.72 -17.53
N VAL A 19 -0.76 -9.61 -16.80
CA VAL A 19 0.24 -8.55 -16.94
C VAL A 19 0.97 -8.40 -15.62
N ASN A 20 2.28 -8.56 -15.65
CA ASN A 20 3.15 -8.29 -14.51
C ASN A 20 3.44 -6.78 -14.46
N VAL A 21 3.25 -6.16 -13.30
CA VAL A 21 3.60 -4.76 -13.05
C VAL A 21 4.85 -4.73 -12.20
N LEU A 22 5.92 -4.10 -12.69
CA LEU A 22 7.21 -4.05 -12.02
C LEU A 22 7.62 -2.60 -11.76
N LEU A 23 8.22 -2.31 -10.60
CA LEU A 23 8.86 -1.03 -10.34
C LEU A 23 10.10 -0.88 -11.23
N THR A 24 10.25 0.30 -11.82
CA THR A 24 11.50 0.72 -12.47
C THR A 24 12.50 1.19 -11.41
N ASP A 25 13.75 1.47 -11.81
CA ASP A 25 14.75 2.03 -10.90
C ASP A 25 14.32 3.42 -10.39
N LYS A 26 13.83 4.28 -11.30
CA LYS A 26 13.15 5.55 -10.93
C LYS A 26 12.02 5.32 -9.93
N GLY A 27 11.21 4.29 -10.14
CA GLY A 27 10.12 3.92 -9.22
C GLY A 27 10.61 3.53 -7.83
N ARG A 28 11.72 2.77 -7.75
CA ARG A 28 12.35 2.39 -6.48
C ARG A 28 12.94 3.58 -5.75
N GLU A 29 13.63 4.48 -6.45
CA GLU A 29 14.19 5.70 -5.87
C GLU A 29 13.09 6.60 -5.29
N VAL A 30 12.03 6.85 -6.06
CA VAL A 30 10.89 7.64 -5.59
C VAL A 30 10.22 6.99 -4.39
N LEU A 31 10.05 5.66 -4.40
CA LEU A 31 9.49 4.93 -3.26
C LEU A 31 10.35 5.10 -2.01
N MET A 32 11.68 4.99 -2.14
CA MET A 32 12.61 5.16 -1.02
C MET A 32 12.49 6.56 -0.41
N HIS A 33 12.48 7.61 -1.22
CA HIS A 33 12.31 8.98 -0.72
C HIS A 33 10.93 9.20 -0.08
N ALA A 34 9.87 8.69 -0.71
CA ALA A 34 8.52 8.79 -0.18
C ALA A 34 8.37 8.05 1.17
N MET A 35 9.06 6.92 1.36
CA MET A 35 9.05 6.18 2.62
C MET A 35 9.66 6.97 3.78
N LEU A 36 10.74 7.72 3.53
CA LEU A 36 11.35 8.57 4.56
C LEU A 36 10.38 9.67 5.01
N ILE A 37 9.78 10.39 4.05
CA ILE A 37 8.81 11.45 4.32
C ILE A 37 7.57 10.88 5.03
N ALA A 38 7.07 9.73 4.57
CA ALA A 38 5.93 9.08 5.18
C ALA A 38 6.20 8.70 6.64
N ARG A 39 7.42 8.24 6.95
CA ARG A 39 7.84 7.96 8.31
C ARG A 39 7.84 9.21 9.18
N GLU A 40 8.44 10.30 8.71
CA GLU A 40 8.46 11.58 9.45
C GLU A 40 7.04 12.08 9.75
N ILE A 41 6.13 11.98 8.78
CA ILE A 41 4.73 12.35 8.96
C ILE A 41 4.07 11.46 10.01
N VAL A 42 4.27 10.14 9.94
CA VAL A 42 3.68 9.19 10.91
C VAL A 42 4.23 9.46 12.31
N ASP A 43 5.54 9.63 12.46
CA ASP A 43 6.18 9.92 13.74
C ASP A 43 5.63 11.23 14.34
N GLN A 44 5.41 12.25 13.51
CA GLN A 44 4.81 13.51 13.95
C GLN A 44 3.33 13.38 14.34
N VAL A 45 2.54 12.60 13.60
CA VAL A 45 1.11 12.37 13.92
C VAL A 45 0.97 11.56 15.20
N MET A 46 1.87 10.60 15.42
CA MET A 46 1.84 9.71 16.57
C MET A 46 2.54 10.30 17.80
N SER A 47 3.14 11.50 17.70
CA SER A 47 4.06 12.04 18.72
C SER A 47 3.45 12.21 20.12
N SER A 48 2.12 12.35 20.22
CA SER A 48 1.40 12.52 21.49
C SER A 48 0.78 11.22 22.03
N ILE A 49 0.98 10.11 21.33
CA ILE A 49 0.39 8.80 21.67
C ILE A 49 1.49 7.95 22.30
N ASN A 50 1.24 7.47 23.51
CA ASN A 50 2.17 6.54 24.16
C ASN A 50 2.15 5.16 23.47
N GLU A 51 3.12 4.32 23.80
CA GLU A 51 3.30 3.03 23.12
C GLU A 51 2.11 2.07 23.31
N ASP A 52 1.54 2.00 24.52
CA ASP A 52 0.40 1.13 24.81
C ASP A 52 -0.86 1.55 24.02
N ASP A 53 -1.14 2.85 23.97
CA ASP A 53 -2.25 3.41 23.21
C ASP A 53 -2.03 3.26 21.70
N ALA A 54 -0.77 3.38 21.23
CA ALA A 54 -0.42 3.17 19.83
C ALA A 54 -0.67 1.71 19.41
N LEU A 55 -0.29 0.74 20.26
CA LEU A 55 -0.55 -0.69 20.03
C LEU A 55 -2.06 -0.99 19.97
N LEU A 56 -2.84 -0.40 20.89
CA LEU A 56 -4.30 -0.56 20.90
C LEU A 56 -4.95 0.05 19.64
N LEU A 57 -4.48 1.23 19.24
CA LEU A 57 -4.94 1.91 18.02
C LEU A 57 -4.62 1.08 16.77
N GLU A 58 -3.40 0.56 16.65
CA GLU A 58 -2.97 -0.27 15.53
C GLU A 58 -3.85 -1.53 15.41
N LYS A 59 -4.10 -2.22 16.53
CA LYS A 59 -4.98 -3.39 16.58
C LYS A 59 -6.39 -3.07 16.08
N THR A 60 -6.95 -1.95 16.52
CA THR A 60 -8.30 -1.52 16.15
C THR A 60 -8.38 -1.15 14.68
N LEU A 61 -7.43 -0.37 14.16
CA LEU A 61 -7.37 0.01 12.75
C LEU A 61 -7.16 -1.20 11.84
N ARG A 62 -6.36 -2.18 12.27
CA ARG A 62 -6.16 -3.45 11.54
C ARG A 62 -7.47 -4.21 11.39
N ALA A 63 -8.28 -4.31 12.44
CA ALA A 63 -9.59 -4.96 12.40
C ALA A 63 -10.56 -4.22 11.48
N LEU A 64 -10.63 -2.89 11.58
CA LEU A 64 -11.47 -2.06 10.71
C LEU A 64 -11.10 -2.22 9.23
N ARG A 65 -9.81 -2.19 8.90
CA ARG A 65 -9.32 -2.40 7.53
C ARG A 65 -9.73 -3.78 7.00
N GLN A 66 -9.61 -4.82 7.82
CA GLN A 66 -9.97 -6.18 7.42
C GLN A 66 -11.47 -6.31 7.14
N ASN A 67 -12.31 -5.75 8.02
CA ASN A 67 -13.77 -5.77 7.85
C ASN A 67 -14.19 -4.99 6.60
N ALA A 68 -13.61 -3.81 6.37
CA ALA A 68 -13.87 -3.02 5.18
C ALA A 68 -13.45 -3.76 3.89
N HIS A 69 -12.27 -4.38 3.90
CA HIS A 69 -11.79 -5.17 2.77
C HIS A 69 -12.73 -6.35 2.44
N GLN A 70 -13.15 -7.12 3.45
CA GLN A 70 -14.10 -8.23 3.27
C GLN A 70 -15.45 -7.75 2.74
N GLY A 71 -15.95 -6.62 3.26
CA GLY A 71 -17.18 -6.00 2.76
C GLY A 71 -17.08 -5.64 1.27
N LEU A 72 -15.97 -4.99 0.87
CA LEU A 72 -15.74 -4.60 -0.53
C LEU A 72 -15.55 -5.81 -1.45
N GLU A 73 -14.84 -6.85 -1.03
CA GLU A 73 -14.71 -8.08 -1.81
C GLU A 73 -16.07 -8.76 -2.06
N CYS A 74 -16.94 -8.79 -1.05
CA CYS A 74 -18.28 -9.34 -1.19
C CYS A 74 -19.12 -8.57 -2.23
N VAL A 75 -18.94 -7.25 -2.32
CA VAL A 75 -19.60 -6.42 -3.35
C VAL A 75 -19.02 -6.71 -4.73
N ALA A 76 -17.70 -6.71 -4.86
CA ALA A 76 -17.02 -6.91 -6.14
C ALA A 76 -17.23 -8.31 -6.76
N LYS A 77 -17.45 -9.34 -5.93
CA LYS A 77 -17.76 -10.71 -6.41
C LYS A 77 -19.22 -10.89 -6.86
N ARG A 78 -20.11 -9.94 -6.57
CA ARG A 78 -21.54 -9.99 -6.93
C ARG A 78 -21.87 -9.18 -8.20
N SER A 79 -20.96 -8.32 -8.64
CA SER A 79 -21.02 -7.54 -9.90
C SER A 79 -20.34 -8.28 -11.04
#